data_AF-A0A538GJJ0-F1
#
_entry.id   AF-A0A538GJJ0-F1
#
_cell.length_a   1.000
_cell.length_b   1.000
_cell.length_c   1.000
_cell.angle_alpha   90.00
_cell.angle_beta   90.00
_cell.angle_gamma   90.00
#
_symmetry.space_group_name_H-M   'P 1'
#
loop_
_entity.id
_entity.type
_entity.pdbx_description
1 polymer ?
#
loop_
_entity_poly.entity_id
_entity_poly.type
_entity_poly.pdbx_seq_one_letter_code
_entity_poly.pdbx_strand_id
1 'polypeptide(L)'
;EEQKARYLQPILAAEEIWCQGFSEPDAGSDLAAARTRAERRGDVYAVNGQKVWSSFAHIADFCILVTQSDPDAARYRNLTYLLVDMHAPGVEVRPLRQITGEAEFNEIFFSDVEVPVENRLGDEGDGWQVAMTTLLHERATLGFALTATFDALFGRLLEETAEQEPTPYVRDALAREWIELQALRFTNYRALGTYQRTGVPGPEGSGVKLRWSEANQRLTKLARELRGPEGILDDGWWNHQQLRSRGNTIEAGTSEVLRNIIAERVLGLPRSR
;
A
#
# COMPACT_ATOMS: atom_id res chain seq x y z
N GLU A 1 11.84 -14.36 -18.26
CA GLU A 1 12.32 -13.36 -19.25
C GLU A 1 11.20 -12.90 -20.18
N GLU A 2 10.42 -13.80 -20.78
CA GLU A 2 9.29 -13.43 -21.66
C GLU A 2 8.27 -12.48 -21.01
N GLN A 3 7.80 -12.79 -19.79
CA GLN A 3 6.92 -11.89 -19.03
C GLN A 3 7.55 -10.50 -18.80
N LYS A 4 8.86 -10.43 -18.51
CA LYS A 4 9.56 -9.15 -18.33
C LYS A 4 9.56 -8.35 -19.64
N ALA A 5 9.83 -8.99 -20.76
CA ALA A 5 9.81 -8.36 -22.08
C ALA A 5 8.40 -7.87 -22.46
N ARG A 6 7.35 -8.61 -22.07
CA ARG A 6 5.96 -8.24 -22.33
C ARG A 6 5.48 -7.06 -21.49
N TYR A 7 5.77 -7.04 -20.19
CA TYR A 7 5.10 -6.13 -19.24
C TYR A 7 5.95 -4.93 -18.80
N LEU A 8 7.28 -5.04 -18.72
CA LEU A 8 8.08 -3.96 -18.11
C LEU A 8 8.08 -2.67 -18.94
N GLN A 9 8.14 -2.77 -20.27
CA GLN A 9 8.19 -1.58 -21.12
C GLN A 9 6.87 -0.78 -21.10
N PRO A 10 5.68 -1.40 -21.25
CA PRO A 10 4.41 -0.68 -21.10
C PRO A 10 4.20 -0.09 -19.70
N ILE A 11 4.62 -0.80 -18.64
CA ILE A 11 4.57 -0.26 -17.26
C ILE A 11 5.42 1.01 -17.15
N LEU A 12 6.65 0.99 -17.68
CA LEU A 12 7.55 2.15 -17.64
C LEU A 12 7.05 3.33 -18.48
N ALA A 13 6.39 3.05 -19.61
CA ALA A 13 5.77 4.05 -20.46
C ALA A 13 4.43 4.58 -19.93
N ALA A 14 3.90 3.99 -18.86
CA ALA A 14 2.56 4.24 -18.32
C ALA A 14 1.44 4.00 -19.35
N GLU A 15 1.65 3.05 -20.27
CA GLU A 15 0.67 2.63 -21.28
C GLU A 15 -0.31 1.58 -20.74
N GLU A 16 0.12 0.79 -19.74
CA GLU A 16 -0.71 -0.19 -19.03
C GLU A 16 -0.76 0.17 -17.55
N ILE A 17 -1.97 0.34 -17.00
CA ILE A 17 -2.20 0.64 -15.59
C ILE A 17 -2.40 -0.66 -14.82
N TRP A 18 -1.76 -0.77 -13.66
CA TRP A 18 -1.82 -1.97 -12.83
C TRP A 18 -2.48 -1.69 -11.49
N CYS A 19 -3.36 -2.60 -11.05
CA CYS A 19 -3.90 -2.61 -9.69
C CYS A 19 -3.44 -3.86 -8.92
N GLN A 20 -3.72 -3.85 -7.61
CA GLN A 20 -3.36 -4.94 -6.70
C GLN A 20 -4.62 -5.67 -6.19
N GLY A 21 -4.66 -6.98 -6.39
CA GLY A 21 -5.73 -7.86 -5.91
C GLY A 21 -5.26 -8.75 -4.77
N PHE A 22 -4.97 -8.16 -3.62
CA PHE A 22 -4.45 -8.91 -2.46
C PHE A 22 -5.55 -9.14 -1.42
N SER A 23 -6.00 -8.05 -0.80
CA SER A 23 -6.98 -8.05 0.29
C SER A 23 -8.34 -8.60 -0.15
N GLU A 24 -8.95 -9.35 0.76
CA GLU A 24 -10.30 -9.91 0.64
C GLU A 24 -11.15 -9.43 1.82
N PRO A 25 -12.49 -9.49 1.73
CA PRO A 25 -13.37 -9.11 2.84
C PRO A 25 -12.99 -9.77 4.17
N ASP A 26 -12.57 -11.04 4.12
CA ASP A 26 -12.19 -11.84 5.29
C ASP A 26 -10.67 -12.00 5.48
N ALA A 27 -9.84 -11.42 4.60
CA ALA A 27 -8.38 -11.57 4.64
C ALA A 27 -7.65 -10.29 4.21
N GLY A 28 -7.32 -9.44 5.19
CA GLY A 28 -6.48 -8.25 5.01
C GLY A 28 -5.09 -8.44 5.62
N SER A 29 -4.98 -8.25 6.94
CA SER A 29 -3.70 -8.42 7.66
C SER A 29 -3.17 -9.86 7.60
N ASP A 30 -4.05 -10.86 7.64
CA ASP A 30 -3.70 -12.26 7.39
C ASP A 30 -3.86 -12.62 5.91
N LEU A 31 -3.03 -12.01 5.05
CA LEU A 31 -3.05 -12.26 3.60
C LEU A 31 -2.89 -13.75 3.25
N ALA A 32 -2.25 -14.54 4.13
CA ALA A 32 -2.06 -15.98 3.91
C ALA A 32 -3.38 -16.78 3.99
N ALA A 33 -4.44 -16.18 4.54
CA ALA A 33 -5.77 -16.76 4.63
C ALA A 33 -6.64 -16.46 3.40
N ALA A 34 -6.10 -15.82 2.36
CA ALA A 34 -6.81 -15.54 1.12
C ALA A 34 -7.46 -16.79 0.50
N ARG A 35 -8.66 -16.62 -0.06
CA ARG A 35 -9.58 -17.68 -0.51
C ARG A 35 -10.07 -17.50 -1.95
N THR A 36 -9.73 -16.41 -2.64
CA THR A 36 -9.95 -16.30 -4.09
C THR A 36 -9.30 -17.50 -4.76
N ARG A 37 -10.08 -18.40 -5.37
CA ARG A 37 -9.59 -19.68 -5.89
C ARG A 37 -9.04 -19.49 -7.30
N ALA A 38 -7.99 -20.24 -7.62
CA ALA A 38 -7.51 -20.43 -8.97
C ALA A 38 -7.37 -21.94 -9.23
N GLU A 39 -8.33 -22.52 -9.94
CA GLU A 39 -8.32 -23.94 -10.30
C GLU A 39 -7.64 -24.13 -11.65
N ARG A 40 -6.60 -24.98 -11.71
CA ARG A 40 -5.93 -25.27 -12.98
C ARG A 40 -6.80 -26.17 -13.88
N ARG A 41 -7.17 -25.67 -15.05
CA ARG A 41 -7.95 -26.37 -16.09
C ARG A 41 -7.16 -26.43 -17.39
N GLY A 42 -6.23 -27.39 -17.49
CA GLY A 42 -5.37 -27.52 -18.67
C GLY A 42 -4.29 -26.42 -18.72
N ASP A 43 -4.39 -25.54 -19.71
CA ASP A 43 -3.48 -24.42 -19.98
C ASP A 43 -3.95 -23.08 -19.38
N VAL A 44 -5.10 -23.06 -18.70
CA VAL A 44 -5.62 -21.89 -17.98
C VAL A 44 -5.88 -22.19 -16.50
N TYR A 45 -6.00 -21.14 -15.70
CA TYR A 45 -6.61 -21.12 -14.38
C TYR A 45 -8.02 -20.56 -14.49
N ALA A 46 -9.02 -21.23 -13.90
CA ALA A 46 -10.33 -20.65 -13.67
C ALA A 46 -10.35 -19.96 -12.31
N VAL A 47 -10.47 -18.63 -12.32
CA VAL A 47 -10.39 -17.78 -11.12
C VAL A 47 -11.78 -17.39 -10.64
N ASN A 48 -12.04 -17.62 -9.35
CA ASN A 48 -13.31 -17.31 -8.70
C ASN A 48 -13.09 -16.69 -7.32
N GLY A 49 -13.69 -15.53 -7.05
CA GLY A 49 -13.63 -14.90 -5.73
C GLY A 49 -13.84 -13.40 -5.75
N GLN A 50 -13.44 -12.75 -4.66
CA GLN A 50 -13.61 -11.32 -4.46
C GLN A 50 -12.36 -10.72 -3.82
N LYS A 51 -11.92 -9.59 -4.38
CA LYS A 51 -10.94 -8.68 -3.79
C LYS A 51 -11.61 -7.38 -3.37
N VAL A 52 -11.02 -6.70 -2.41
CA VAL A 52 -11.52 -5.42 -1.88
C VAL A 52 -10.36 -4.50 -1.52
N TRP A 53 -10.62 -3.20 -1.52
CA TRP A 53 -9.62 -2.13 -1.30
C TRP A 53 -8.57 -2.04 -2.43
N SER A 54 -8.89 -2.53 -3.62
CA SER A 54 -7.99 -2.46 -4.78
C SER A 54 -7.97 -1.03 -5.33
N SER A 55 -6.83 -0.35 -5.18
CA SER A 55 -6.64 1.01 -5.68
C SER A 55 -6.69 1.02 -7.21
N PHE A 56 -7.45 1.97 -7.78
CA PHE A 56 -7.56 2.25 -9.21
C PHE A 56 -7.98 1.09 -10.11
N ALA A 57 -8.58 0.02 -9.56
CA ALA A 57 -8.95 -1.15 -10.34
C ALA A 57 -9.95 -0.87 -11.48
N HIS A 58 -10.77 0.19 -11.37
CA HIS A 58 -11.75 0.57 -12.40
C HIS A 58 -11.12 1.19 -13.66
N ILE A 59 -9.84 1.55 -13.60
CA ILE A 59 -9.05 2.03 -14.75
C ILE A 59 -7.82 1.16 -15.03
N ALA A 60 -7.68 0.03 -14.34
CA ALA A 60 -6.52 -0.83 -14.51
C ALA A 60 -6.70 -1.75 -15.72
N ASP A 61 -5.61 -2.00 -16.44
CA ASP A 61 -5.53 -2.98 -17.51
C ASP A 61 -5.16 -4.36 -16.98
N PHE A 62 -4.33 -4.41 -15.93
CA PHE A 62 -3.90 -5.63 -15.30
C PHE A 62 -3.99 -5.60 -13.78
N CYS A 63 -4.17 -6.76 -13.19
CA CYS A 63 -4.14 -6.97 -11.75
C CYS A 63 -3.07 -8.00 -11.38
N ILE A 64 -2.19 -7.62 -10.45
CA ILE A 64 -1.37 -8.58 -9.72
C ILE A 64 -2.23 -9.23 -8.64
N LEU A 65 -2.65 -10.48 -8.87
CA LEU A 65 -3.64 -11.18 -8.08
C LEU A 65 -3.00 -12.30 -7.24
N VAL A 66 -3.30 -12.32 -5.95
CA VAL A 66 -2.98 -13.46 -5.07
C VAL A 66 -4.20 -14.36 -4.97
N THR A 67 -4.05 -15.63 -5.36
CA THR A 67 -5.10 -16.64 -5.32
C THR A 67 -4.66 -17.86 -4.51
N GLN A 68 -5.62 -18.63 -4.02
CA GLN A 68 -5.42 -19.96 -3.46
C GLN A 68 -5.56 -20.99 -4.57
N SER A 69 -4.48 -21.71 -4.89
CA SER A 69 -4.47 -22.77 -5.91
C SER A 69 -4.57 -24.17 -5.31
N ASP A 70 -4.13 -24.36 -4.07
CA ASP A 70 -4.20 -25.65 -3.36
C ASP A 70 -4.63 -25.42 -1.90
N PRO A 71 -5.89 -25.70 -1.53
CA PRO A 71 -6.37 -25.52 -0.17
C PRO A 71 -5.79 -26.51 0.85
N ASP A 72 -5.25 -27.65 0.39
CA ASP A 72 -4.74 -28.73 1.24
C ASP A 72 -3.22 -28.61 1.47
N ALA A 73 -2.54 -27.78 0.66
CA ALA A 73 -1.13 -27.45 0.86
C ALA A 73 -0.87 -26.73 2.18
N ALA A 74 0.37 -26.86 2.67
CA ALA A 74 0.82 -26.15 3.85
C ALA A 74 0.65 -24.62 3.69
N ARG A 75 0.38 -23.93 4.80
CA ARG A 75 0.30 -22.46 4.83
C ARG A 75 1.53 -21.85 4.16
N TYR A 76 1.32 -20.83 3.32
CA TYR A 76 2.33 -20.15 2.51
C TYR A 76 2.83 -20.95 1.28
N ARG A 77 2.38 -22.20 1.11
CA ARG A 77 2.56 -23.00 -0.11
C ARG A 77 1.26 -23.22 -0.89
N ASN A 78 0.17 -22.64 -0.38
CA ASN A 78 -1.19 -22.78 -0.90
C ASN A 78 -1.59 -21.66 -1.87
N LEU A 79 -0.73 -20.66 -2.07
CA LEU A 79 -1.05 -19.46 -2.84
C LEU A 79 -0.30 -19.42 -4.17
N THR A 80 -0.94 -18.89 -5.20
CA THR A 80 -0.37 -18.63 -6.51
C THR A 80 -0.53 -17.16 -6.88
N TYR A 81 0.43 -16.61 -7.62
CA TYR A 81 0.45 -15.22 -8.04
C TYR A 81 0.15 -15.16 -9.55
N LEU A 82 -0.92 -14.47 -9.92
CA LEU A 82 -1.41 -14.39 -11.30
C LEU A 82 -1.39 -12.95 -11.81
N LEU A 83 -1.10 -12.78 -13.09
CA LEU A 83 -1.23 -11.52 -13.82
C LEU A 83 -2.55 -11.58 -14.60
N VAL A 84 -3.59 -10.92 -14.09
CA VAL A 84 -4.95 -11.03 -14.61
C VAL A 84 -5.28 -9.82 -15.46
N ASP A 85 -5.75 -10.06 -16.68
CA ASP A 85 -6.34 -9.03 -17.54
C ASP A 85 -7.66 -8.55 -16.91
N MET A 86 -7.74 -7.26 -16.58
CA MET A 86 -8.89 -6.66 -15.93
C MET A 86 -10.09 -6.45 -16.87
N HIS A 87 -9.88 -6.59 -18.17
CA HIS A 87 -10.91 -6.53 -19.21
C HIS A 87 -11.43 -7.92 -19.60
N ALA A 88 -10.89 -8.99 -19.01
CA ALA A 88 -11.30 -10.36 -19.29
C ALA A 88 -12.78 -10.60 -18.92
N PRO A 89 -13.51 -11.44 -19.69
CA PRO A 89 -14.86 -11.84 -19.34
C PRO A 89 -14.93 -12.44 -17.92
N GLY A 90 -15.90 -11.99 -17.12
CA GLY A 90 -16.09 -12.44 -15.74
C GLY A 90 -15.40 -11.58 -14.68
N VAL A 91 -14.60 -10.58 -15.08
CA VAL A 91 -14.11 -9.54 -14.16
C VAL A 91 -15.17 -8.44 -14.02
N GLU A 92 -15.57 -8.15 -12.78
CA GLU A 92 -16.47 -7.04 -12.46
C GLU A 92 -15.81 -6.15 -11.40
N VAL A 93 -15.71 -4.84 -11.67
CA VAL A 93 -15.15 -3.86 -10.73
C VAL A 93 -16.24 -2.95 -10.19
N ARG A 94 -16.30 -2.79 -8.87
CA ARG A 94 -17.25 -1.90 -8.18
C ARG A 94 -16.50 -0.84 -7.36
N PRO A 95 -16.58 0.44 -7.72
CA PRO A 95 -15.95 1.50 -6.94
C PRO A 95 -16.55 1.63 -5.53
N LEU A 96 -15.69 1.85 -4.54
CA LEU A 96 -16.06 2.06 -3.14
C LEU A 96 -15.91 3.53 -2.78
N ARG A 97 -17.05 4.18 -2.48
CA ARG A 97 -17.04 5.57 -2.04
C ARG A 97 -16.53 5.67 -0.60
N GLN A 98 -15.46 6.43 -0.42
CA GLN A 98 -14.81 6.67 0.86
C GLN A 98 -15.41 7.88 1.58
N ILE A 99 -15.01 8.07 2.83
CA ILE A 99 -15.39 9.25 3.63
C ILE A 99 -14.89 10.58 3.02
N THR A 100 -13.85 10.55 2.19
CA THR A 100 -13.38 11.70 1.40
C THR A 100 -14.34 12.10 0.29
N GLY A 101 -15.32 11.24 -0.03
CA GLY A 101 -16.24 11.39 -1.15
C GLY A 101 -15.74 10.78 -2.47
N GLU A 102 -14.45 10.42 -2.55
CA GLU A 102 -13.80 9.80 -3.71
C GLU A 102 -14.05 8.29 -3.77
N ALA A 103 -13.74 7.69 -4.92
CA ALA A 103 -13.89 6.26 -5.17
C ALA A 103 -12.62 5.64 -5.82
N GLU A 104 -11.44 5.96 -5.28
CA GLU A 104 -10.17 5.39 -5.77
C GLU A 104 -10.04 3.89 -5.45
N PHE A 105 -10.62 3.39 -4.36
CA PHE A 105 -10.64 1.96 -4.02
C PHE A 105 -11.84 1.25 -4.61
N ASN A 106 -11.69 -0.05 -4.87
CA ASN A 106 -12.71 -0.85 -5.54
C ASN A 106 -12.80 -2.26 -4.94
N GLU A 107 -13.96 -2.87 -5.10
CA GLU A 107 -14.13 -4.32 -5.09
C GLU A 107 -13.88 -4.86 -6.49
N ILE A 108 -13.31 -6.06 -6.58
CA ILE A 108 -13.15 -6.80 -7.83
C ILE A 108 -13.75 -8.19 -7.62
N PHE A 109 -14.70 -8.57 -8.46
CA PHE A 109 -15.30 -9.89 -8.48
C PHE A 109 -14.75 -10.65 -9.69
N PHE A 110 -14.41 -11.91 -9.47
CA PHE A 110 -13.97 -12.84 -10.51
C PHE A 110 -14.96 -13.99 -10.58
N SER A 111 -15.58 -14.20 -11.74
CA SER A 111 -16.54 -15.27 -11.99
C SER A 111 -16.08 -16.11 -13.19
N ASP A 112 -15.49 -17.27 -12.91
CA ASP A 112 -14.89 -18.18 -13.90
C ASP A 112 -13.96 -17.48 -14.91
N VAL A 113 -13.14 -16.53 -14.41
CA VAL A 113 -12.18 -15.81 -15.25
C VAL A 113 -11.04 -16.75 -15.66
N GLU A 114 -10.86 -16.96 -16.95
CA GLU A 114 -9.77 -17.79 -17.49
C GLU A 114 -8.48 -16.97 -17.57
N VAL A 115 -7.45 -17.42 -16.85
CA VAL A 115 -6.12 -16.80 -16.83
C VAL A 115 -5.11 -17.80 -17.38
N PRO A 116 -4.42 -17.51 -18.50
CA PRO A 116 -3.40 -18.40 -19.05
C PRO A 116 -2.33 -18.79 -18.02
N VAL A 117 -1.86 -20.04 -18.03
CA VAL A 117 -0.81 -20.51 -17.11
C VAL A 117 0.50 -19.73 -17.29
N GLU A 118 0.78 -19.23 -18.51
CA GLU A 118 1.90 -18.34 -18.80
C GLU A 118 1.82 -16.97 -18.09
N ASN A 119 0.64 -16.58 -17.60
CA ASN A 119 0.45 -15.38 -16.77
C ASN A 119 0.65 -15.67 -15.27
N ARG A 120 1.06 -16.88 -14.89
CA ARG A 120 1.51 -17.17 -13.52
C ARG A 120 2.90 -16.58 -13.30
N LEU A 121 3.04 -15.76 -12.26
CA LEU A 121 4.34 -15.23 -11.86
C LEU A 121 4.95 -16.14 -10.78
N GLY A 122 6.04 -16.81 -11.14
CA GLY A 122 6.65 -17.85 -10.30
C GLY A 122 5.97 -19.22 -10.46
N ASP A 123 6.30 -20.16 -9.58
CA ASP A 123 5.70 -21.49 -9.59
C ASP A 123 4.37 -21.53 -8.85
N GLU A 124 3.56 -22.54 -9.15
CA GLU A 124 2.32 -22.78 -8.40
C GLU A 124 2.65 -23.08 -6.94
N GLY A 125 1.95 -22.43 -6.01
CA GLY A 125 2.23 -22.52 -4.58
C GLY A 125 3.32 -21.57 -4.08
N ASP A 126 4.07 -20.88 -4.96
CA ASP A 126 5.09 -19.90 -4.58
C ASP A 126 4.55 -18.46 -4.43
N GLY A 127 3.23 -18.27 -4.57
CA GLY A 127 2.61 -16.95 -4.59
C GLY A 127 2.83 -16.12 -3.32
N TRP A 128 3.01 -16.76 -2.15
CA TRP A 128 3.38 -16.06 -0.93
C TRP A 128 4.75 -15.39 -1.02
N GLN A 129 5.75 -16.08 -1.56
CA GLN A 129 7.10 -15.54 -1.70
C GLN A 129 7.10 -14.34 -2.66
N VAL A 130 6.37 -14.45 -3.78
CA VAL A 130 6.21 -13.37 -4.76
C VAL A 130 5.53 -12.18 -4.10
N ALA A 131 4.40 -12.37 -3.41
CA ALA A 131 3.68 -11.30 -2.72
C ALA A 131 4.54 -10.60 -1.65
N MET A 132 5.31 -11.34 -0.85
CA MET A 132 6.21 -10.74 0.14
C MET A 132 7.32 -9.92 -0.52
N THR A 133 7.83 -10.35 -1.68
CA THR A 133 8.83 -9.61 -2.45
C THR A 133 8.24 -8.30 -2.98
N THR A 134 7.01 -8.33 -3.51
CA THR A 134 6.28 -7.13 -3.96
C THR A 134 6.09 -6.15 -2.80
N LEU A 135 5.58 -6.59 -1.66
CA LEU A 135 5.34 -5.73 -0.49
C LEU A 135 6.63 -5.17 0.12
N LEU A 136 7.74 -5.91 0.03
CA LEU A 136 9.05 -5.42 0.48
C LEU A 136 9.53 -4.26 -0.40
N HIS A 137 9.43 -4.39 -1.72
CA HIS A 137 9.78 -3.31 -2.65
C HIS A 137 8.85 -2.11 -2.49
N GLU A 138 7.54 -2.33 -2.36
CA GLU A 138 6.57 -1.27 -2.11
C GLU A 138 6.97 -0.45 -0.89
N ARG A 139 7.18 -1.06 0.28
CA ARG A 139 7.53 -0.31 1.49
C ARG A 139 8.86 0.44 1.39
N ALA A 140 9.83 -0.13 0.69
CA ALA A 140 11.14 0.47 0.53
C ALA A 140 11.12 1.73 -0.34
N THR A 141 10.48 1.66 -1.50
CA THR A 141 10.41 2.78 -2.44
C THR A 141 9.39 3.83 -2.00
N LEU A 142 8.26 3.39 -1.44
CA LEU A 142 7.20 4.26 -0.93
C LEU A 142 7.73 5.16 0.18
N GLY A 143 8.59 4.68 1.08
CA GLY A 143 9.15 5.49 2.18
C GLY A 143 9.77 6.83 1.72
N PHE A 144 10.45 6.85 0.57
CA PHE A 144 11.02 8.07 -0.02
C PHE A 144 9.94 9.03 -0.51
N ALA A 145 9.00 8.51 -1.30
CA ALA A 145 7.89 9.28 -1.84
C ALA A 145 7.04 9.88 -0.71
N LEU A 146 6.71 9.09 0.30
CA LEU A 146 5.94 9.52 1.47
C LEU A 146 6.63 10.66 2.24
N THR A 147 7.95 10.58 2.41
CA THR A 147 8.71 11.64 3.07
C THR A 147 8.73 12.93 2.25
N ALA A 148 8.87 12.83 0.92
CA ALA A 148 8.79 13.99 0.04
C ALA A 148 7.38 14.62 0.05
N THR A 149 6.33 13.80 0.02
CA THR A 149 4.95 14.28 0.17
C THR A 149 4.77 14.96 1.52
N PHE A 150 5.26 14.37 2.61
CA PHE A 150 5.16 14.97 3.95
C PHE A 150 5.89 16.32 4.06
N ASP A 151 7.07 16.43 3.44
CA ASP A 151 7.83 17.68 3.34
C ASP A 151 7.02 18.77 2.61
N ALA A 152 6.41 18.43 1.48
CA ALA A 152 5.55 19.35 0.73
C ALA A 152 4.29 19.76 1.52
N LEU A 153 3.64 18.82 2.21
CA LEU A 153 2.50 19.11 3.08
C LEU A 153 2.91 20.05 4.23
N PHE A 154 4.06 19.78 4.85
CA PHE A 154 4.58 20.60 5.94
C PHE A 154 4.94 22.02 5.46
N GLY A 155 5.62 22.13 4.32
CA GLY A 155 5.93 23.42 3.69
C GLY A 155 4.67 24.23 3.40
N ARG A 156 3.65 23.60 2.81
CA ARG A 156 2.35 24.25 2.57
C ARG A 156 1.71 24.76 3.86
N LEU A 157 1.75 23.98 4.95
CA LEU A 157 1.22 24.44 6.23
C LEU A 157 1.94 25.68 6.74
N LEU A 158 3.28 25.71 6.63
CA LEU A 158 4.07 26.88 7.03
C LEU A 158 3.73 28.10 6.19
N GLU A 159 3.56 27.95 4.88
CA GLU A 159 3.17 29.04 3.98
C GLU A 159 1.78 29.59 4.33
N GLU A 160 0.78 28.73 4.53
CA GLU A 160 -0.59 29.14 4.87
C GLU A 160 -0.71 29.79 6.26
N THR A 161 0.27 29.58 7.14
CA THR A 161 0.28 30.11 8.52
C THR A 161 1.35 31.17 8.76
N ALA A 162 2.09 31.58 7.73
CA ALA A 162 3.25 32.47 7.86
C ALA A 162 2.92 33.86 8.45
N GLU A 163 1.72 34.38 8.20
CA GLU A 163 1.27 35.69 8.69
C GLU A 163 0.71 35.63 10.13
N GLN A 164 0.52 34.44 10.68
CA GLN A 164 -0.02 34.25 12.02
C GLN A 164 1.14 34.09 13.01
N GLU A 165 1.16 34.88 14.08
CA GLU A 165 2.13 34.65 15.16
C GLU A 165 1.77 33.34 15.90
N PRO A 166 2.61 32.30 15.82
CA PRO A 166 2.26 31.02 16.42
C PRO A 166 2.34 31.12 17.95
N THR A 167 1.30 30.66 18.63
CA THR A 167 1.34 30.49 20.08
C THR A 167 2.47 29.52 20.48
N PRO A 168 2.96 29.53 21.73
CA PRO A 168 3.98 28.58 22.18
C PRO A 168 3.61 27.11 21.92
N TYR A 169 2.32 26.77 22.06
CA TYR A 169 1.81 25.43 21.76
C TYR A 169 1.92 25.07 20.28
N VAL A 170 1.53 25.99 19.39
CA VAL A 170 1.63 25.79 17.93
C VAL A 170 3.08 25.66 17.51
N ARG A 171 3.97 26.49 18.08
CA ARG A 171 5.41 26.45 17.82
C ARG A 171 6.01 25.09 18.20
N ASP A 172 5.62 24.55 19.35
CA ASP A 172 6.06 23.21 19.80
C ASP A 172 5.54 22.09 18.88
N ALA A 173 4.26 22.16 18.47
CA ALA A 173 3.69 21.20 17.53
C ALA A 173 4.38 21.22 16.15
N LEU A 174 4.65 22.41 15.59
CA LEU A 174 5.37 22.56 14.34
C LEU A 174 6.83 22.08 14.46
N ALA A 175 7.50 22.38 15.58
CA ALA A 175 8.85 21.89 15.84
C ALA A 175 8.88 20.36 15.92
N ARG A 176 7.88 19.74 16.57
CA ARG A 176 7.75 18.29 16.63
C ARG A 176 7.62 17.67 15.24
N GLU A 177 6.73 18.15 14.39
CA GLU A 177 6.55 17.59 13.05
C GLU A 177 7.78 17.83 12.16
N TRP A 178 8.48 18.96 12.32
CA TRP A 178 9.77 19.19 11.67
C TRP A 178 10.82 18.15 12.09
N ILE A 179 10.92 17.86 13.40
CA ILE A 179 11.85 16.86 13.93
C ILE A 179 11.53 15.48 13.33
N GLU A 180 10.26 15.09 13.30
CA GLU A 180 9.83 13.83 12.69
C GLU A 180 10.16 13.77 11.20
N LEU A 181 9.91 14.85 10.44
CA LEU A 181 10.29 14.96 9.03
C LEU A 181 11.80 14.75 8.83
N GLN A 182 12.65 15.38 9.64
CA GLN A 182 14.10 15.16 9.56
C GLN A 182 14.48 13.73 9.93
N ALA A 183 13.86 13.15 10.96
CA ALA A 183 14.10 11.77 11.37
C ALA A 183 13.74 10.78 10.25
N LEU A 184 12.60 10.98 9.58
CA LEU A 184 12.18 10.20 8.41
C LEU A 184 13.17 10.36 7.25
N ARG A 185 13.55 11.60 6.92
CA ARG A 185 14.51 11.92 5.85
C ARG A 185 15.85 11.22 6.05
N PHE A 186 16.48 11.37 7.22
CA PHE A 186 17.77 10.74 7.49
C PHE A 186 17.67 9.22 7.62
N THR A 187 16.55 8.68 8.11
CA THR A 187 16.33 7.23 8.13
C THR A 187 16.26 6.67 6.71
N ASN A 188 15.55 7.35 5.82
CA ASN A 188 15.49 6.98 4.41
C ASN A 188 16.85 7.08 3.71
N TYR A 189 17.67 8.11 3.99
CA TYR A 189 19.02 8.16 3.42
C TYR A 189 19.90 7.00 3.86
N ARG A 190 19.78 6.54 5.12
CA ARG A 190 20.48 5.32 5.57
C ARG A 190 19.98 4.08 4.82
N ALA A 191 18.66 3.94 4.68
CA ALA A 191 18.03 2.83 3.94
C ALA A 191 18.49 2.81 2.47
N LEU A 192 18.53 3.97 1.82
CA LEU A 192 19.03 4.11 0.44
C LEU A 192 20.49 3.68 0.33
N GLY A 193 21.34 4.14 1.25
CA GLY A 193 22.75 3.75 1.26
C GLY A 193 22.93 2.24 1.40
N THR A 194 22.10 1.56 2.21
CA THR A 194 22.09 0.10 2.29
C THR A 194 21.61 -0.53 1.00
N TYR A 195 20.47 -0.10 0.46
CA TYR A 195 19.91 -0.61 -0.78
C TYR A 195 20.87 -0.50 -1.97
N GLN A 196 21.59 0.63 -2.09
CA GLN A 196 22.60 0.82 -3.15
C GLN A 196 23.76 -0.18 -3.05
N ARG A 197 24.08 -0.69 -1.86
CA ARG A 197 25.15 -1.69 -1.65
C ARG A 197 24.65 -3.13 -1.81
N THR A 198 23.41 -3.42 -1.40
CA THR A 198 22.89 -4.79 -1.32
C THR A 198 21.98 -5.17 -2.48
N GLY A 199 21.39 -4.18 -3.17
CA GLY A 199 20.31 -4.38 -4.14
C GLY A 199 18.99 -4.87 -3.54
N VAL A 200 18.93 -5.02 -2.21
CA VAL A 200 17.77 -5.59 -1.50
C VAL A 200 17.38 -4.65 -0.37
N PRO A 201 16.12 -4.16 -0.32
CA PRO A 201 15.68 -3.31 0.77
C PRO A 201 15.59 -4.08 2.09
N GLY A 202 15.95 -3.44 3.20
CA GLY A 202 15.83 -4.02 4.52
C GLY A 202 14.47 -3.76 5.19
N PRO A 203 14.24 -4.37 6.38
CA PRO A 203 12.98 -4.23 7.14
C PRO A 203 12.76 -2.84 7.74
N GLU A 204 13.74 -1.95 7.71
CA GLU A 204 13.66 -0.58 8.24
C GLU A 204 12.57 0.28 7.58
N GLY A 205 12.17 -0.04 6.34
CA GLY A 205 11.06 0.63 5.65
C GLY A 205 9.73 0.53 6.41
N SER A 206 9.53 -0.54 7.20
CA SER A 206 8.38 -0.68 8.09
C SER A 206 8.36 0.39 9.19
N GLY A 207 9.54 0.79 9.69
CA GLY A 207 9.67 1.88 10.66
C GLY A 207 9.31 3.24 10.05
N VAL A 208 9.79 3.50 8.83
CA VAL A 208 9.47 4.72 8.09
C VAL A 208 7.97 4.83 7.83
N LYS A 209 7.33 3.78 7.29
CA LYS A 209 5.88 3.74 7.04
C LYS A 209 5.09 4.00 8.32
N LEU A 210 5.43 3.30 9.41
CA LEU A 210 4.76 3.45 10.71
C LEU A 210 4.81 4.91 11.19
N ARG A 211 6.02 5.47 11.29
CA ARG A 211 6.23 6.84 11.79
C ARG A 211 5.60 7.89 10.88
N TRP A 212 5.73 7.72 9.57
CA TRP A 212 5.12 8.62 8.60
C TRP A 212 3.60 8.63 8.71
N SER A 213 2.95 7.45 8.83
CA SER A 213 1.48 7.39 8.86
C SER A 213 0.89 8.15 10.06
N GLU A 214 1.54 8.03 11.23
CA GLU A 214 1.17 8.77 12.44
C GLU A 214 1.49 10.26 12.34
N ALA A 215 2.65 10.62 11.77
CA ALA A 215 3.05 12.01 11.57
C ALA A 215 2.11 12.73 10.59
N ASN A 216 1.74 12.07 9.49
CA ASN A 216 0.80 12.62 8.52
C ASN A 216 -0.54 12.94 9.16
N GLN A 217 -1.12 12.02 9.95
CA GLN A 217 -2.38 12.28 10.68
C GLN A 217 -2.29 13.42 11.70
N ARG A 218 -1.13 13.61 12.35
CA ARG A 218 -0.93 14.72 13.28
C ARG A 218 -0.81 16.05 12.54
N LEU A 219 -0.06 16.08 11.44
CA LEU A 219 0.13 17.28 10.63
C LEU A 219 -1.20 17.76 10.02
N THR A 220 -1.95 16.88 9.39
CA THR A 220 -3.25 17.22 8.80
C THR A 220 -4.26 17.67 9.87
N LYS A 221 -4.19 17.11 11.08
CA LYS A 221 -5.01 17.54 12.22
C LYS A 221 -4.61 18.94 12.69
N LEU A 222 -3.31 19.17 12.86
CA LEU A 222 -2.76 20.48 13.24
C LEU A 222 -3.17 21.55 12.23
N ALA A 223 -3.07 21.26 10.93
CA ALA A 223 -3.48 22.17 9.87
C ALA A 223 -4.95 22.59 9.98
N ARG A 224 -5.84 21.65 10.33
CA ARG A 224 -7.25 21.97 10.59
C ARG A 224 -7.44 22.81 11.85
N GLU A 225 -6.74 22.49 12.93
CA GLU A 225 -6.83 23.23 14.20
C GLU A 225 -6.37 24.69 14.05
N LEU A 226 -5.32 24.93 13.24
CA LEU A 226 -4.80 26.28 12.98
C LEU A 226 -5.75 27.16 12.16
N ARG A 227 -6.72 26.56 11.46
CA ARG A 227 -7.76 27.27 10.71
C ARG A 227 -8.99 27.59 11.56
N GLY A 228 -8.94 27.30 12.86
CA GLY A 228 -10.03 27.59 13.79
C GLY A 228 -11.32 26.80 13.49
N PRO A 229 -12.46 27.23 14.06
CA PRO A 229 -13.76 26.59 13.83
C PRO A 229 -14.15 26.48 12.35
N GLU A 230 -13.74 27.44 11.51
CA GLU A 230 -14.02 27.45 10.08
C GLU A 230 -13.35 26.29 9.36
N GLY A 231 -12.12 25.92 9.76
CA GLY A 231 -11.41 24.75 9.22
C GLY A 231 -12.01 23.38 9.60
N ILE A 232 -12.99 23.37 10.50
CA ILE A 232 -13.76 22.16 10.84
C ILE A 232 -14.98 22.01 9.93
N LEU A 233 -15.58 23.14 9.54
CA LEU A 233 -16.83 23.21 8.77
C LEU A 233 -16.60 23.25 7.26
N ASP A 234 -15.38 23.54 6.80
CA ASP A 234 -15.07 23.53 5.37
C ASP A 234 -14.87 22.10 4.81
N ASP A 235 -15.35 21.87 3.59
CA ASP A 235 -14.96 20.72 2.76
C ASP A 235 -13.62 21.02 2.04
N GLY A 236 -12.77 21.80 2.71
CA GLY A 236 -11.52 22.29 2.17
C GLY A 236 -10.47 21.21 2.06
N TRP A 237 -9.37 21.55 1.38
CA TRP A 237 -8.30 20.61 1.10
C TRP A 237 -7.72 19.93 2.35
N TRP A 238 -7.53 20.65 3.46
CA TRP A 238 -7.05 20.04 4.70
C TRP A 238 -8.06 19.11 5.37
N ASN A 239 -9.36 19.35 5.22
CA ASN A 239 -10.38 18.42 5.70
C ASN A 239 -10.32 17.12 4.91
N HIS A 240 -10.22 17.21 3.58
CA HIS A 240 -9.97 16.04 2.72
C HIS A 240 -8.69 15.29 3.13
N GLN A 241 -7.56 15.99 3.29
CA GLN A 241 -6.30 15.36 3.70
C GLN A 241 -6.41 14.68 5.07
N GLN A 242 -7.11 15.30 6.03
CA GLN A 242 -7.35 14.70 7.34
C GLN A 242 -8.16 13.41 7.22
N LEU A 243 -9.23 13.42 6.43
CA LEU A 243 -10.08 12.26 6.19
C LEU A 243 -9.29 11.13 5.51
N ARG A 244 -8.51 11.44 4.46
CA ARG A 244 -7.67 10.46 3.75
C ARG A 244 -6.57 9.87 4.63
N SER A 245 -5.97 10.70 5.48
CA SER A 245 -4.85 10.29 6.35
C SER A 245 -5.22 9.15 7.32
N ARG A 246 -6.52 8.94 7.59
CA ARG A 246 -7.01 7.85 8.45
C ARG A 246 -6.69 6.46 7.89
N GLY A 247 -6.68 6.31 6.57
CA GLY A 247 -6.30 5.05 5.92
C GLY A 247 -4.83 4.67 6.13
N ASN A 248 -3.94 5.66 6.29
CA ASN A 248 -2.49 5.48 6.25
C ASN A 248 -1.96 4.57 7.37
N THR A 249 -2.65 4.49 8.51
CA THR A 249 -2.27 3.62 9.64
C THR A 249 -2.74 2.18 9.47
N ILE A 250 -3.55 1.90 8.43
CA ILE A 250 -4.20 0.62 8.15
C ILE A 250 -3.64 0.00 6.86
N GLU A 251 -3.63 0.77 5.76
CA GLU A 251 -3.18 0.32 4.44
C GLU A 251 -1.67 0.00 4.42
N ALA A 252 -1.21 -0.78 3.44
CA ALA A 252 0.20 -1.19 3.31
C ALA A 252 0.81 -1.79 4.60
N GLY A 253 -0.01 -2.50 5.38
CA GLY A 253 0.32 -3.08 6.68
C GLY A 253 -0.12 -2.19 7.85
N THR A 254 -0.94 -2.73 8.74
CA THR A 254 -1.43 -1.99 9.90
C THR A 254 -0.28 -1.60 10.82
N SER A 255 -0.49 -0.54 11.59
CA SER A 255 0.52 -0.02 12.52
C SER A 255 0.92 -1.07 13.57
N GLU A 256 0.02 -1.97 13.94
CA GLU A 256 0.25 -3.09 14.85
C GLU A 256 1.13 -4.17 14.20
N VAL A 257 0.81 -4.58 12.96
CA VAL A 257 1.63 -5.55 12.21
C VAL A 257 3.04 -5.01 11.96
N LEU A 258 3.16 -3.72 11.65
CA LEU A 258 4.46 -3.08 11.46
C LEU A 258 5.30 -3.03 12.74
N ARG A 259 4.68 -2.80 13.90
CA ARG A 259 5.38 -2.89 15.20
C ARG A 259 5.93 -4.29 15.45
N ASN A 260 5.15 -5.33 15.13
CA ASN A 260 5.63 -6.72 15.23
C ASN A 260 6.81 -6.97 14.28
N ILE A 261 6.73 -6.50 13.03
CA ILE A 261 7.84 -6.62 12.07
C ILE A 261 9.09 -5.92 12.59
N ILE A 262 8.97 -4.71 13.14
CA ILE A 262 10.11 -3.98 13.71
C ILE A 262 10.71 -4.76 14.90
N ALA A 263 9.87 -5.24 15.82
CA ALA A 263 10.31 -6.05 16.95
C ALA A 263 11.09 -7.30 16.51
N GLU A 264 10.53 -8.07 15.56
CA GLU A 264 11.11 -9.35 15.15
C GLU A 264 12.30 -9.20 14.18
N ARG A 265 12.18 -8.31 13.19
CA ARG A 265 13.12 -8.23 12.05
C ARG A 265 14.19 -7.16 12.22
N VAL A 266 13.92 -6.11 12.98
CA VAL A 266 14.90 -5.04 13.24
C VAL A 266 15.57 -5.24 14.60
N LEU A 267 14.78 -5.53 15.64
CA LEU A 267 15.31 -5.69 17.01
C LEU A 267 15.70 -7.14 17.37
N GLY A 268 15.33 -8.12 16.53
CA GLY A 268 15.65 -9.54 16.77
C GLY A 268 14.90 -10.15 17.95
N LEU A 269 13.75 -9.58 18.33
CA LEU A 269 12.93 -10.11 19.43
C LEU A 269 12.22 -11.41 18.99
N PRO A 270 11.89 -12.31 19.94
CA PRO A 270 11.11 -13.50 19.63
C PRO A 270 9.74 -13.16 19.03
N ARG A 271 9.23 -14.04 18.16
CA ARG A 271 7.90 -13.87 17.56
C ARG A 271 6.81 -13.85 18.61
N SER A 272 5.84 -12.95 18.45
CA SER A 272 4.61 -12.98 19.25
C SER A 272 3.86 -14.28 18.97
N ARG A 273 3.53 -15.03 20.02
CA ARG A 273 2.71 -16.25 19.93
C ARG A 273 1.26 -15.92 19.64
#